data_AF-A0A8C0AFU6-F1
#
_entry.id   AF-A0A8C0AFU6-F1
#
_cell.length_a   1.000
_cell.length_b   1.000
_cell.length_c   1.000
_cell.angle_alpha   90.00
_cell.angle_beta   90.00
_cell.angle_gamma   90.00
#
_symmetry.space_group_name_H-M   'P 1'
#
loop_
_entity.id
_entity.type
_entity.pdbx_description
1 polymer ?
#
loop_
_entity_poly.entity_id
_entity_poly.type
_entity_poly.pdbx_seq_one_letter_code
_entity_poly.pdbx_strand_id
1 'polypeptide(L)'
;MDIGGTLVKLVYFEPKDITAEEEQEEVENLKSIRKYLTSNTAYGKTGIRDVHLELKNLTMCGRKGNLHFIRFPSCAMHKFIQMGSEKNFSSLHTTLCATGGGAFKFEEDFRTIADLQLHKLDELDCLIQGLLYVDSIGFSGKRNVTTFKVRPSNSKAWCLGKGELGYLGSKEIVPSPQAHVPPSRLCIFSRKCRSLSASRTFSLSSPHGTLG
;
A
#
# COMPACT_ATOMS: atom_id res chain seq x y z
N MET A 1 -1.48 -3.79 5.49
CA MET A 1 -0.34 -4.49 6.11
C MET A 1 -0.33 -5.92 5.59
N ASP A 2 0.81 -6.48 5.21
CA ASP A 2 0.95 -7.91 4.89
C ASP A 2 1.74 -8.59 6.00
N ILE A 3 1.15 -9.57 6.67
CA ILE A 3 1.73 -10.33 7.77
C ILE A 3 2.07 -11.74 7.28
N GLY A 4 3.20 -11.85 6.58
CA GLY A 4 3.72 -13.14 6.09
C GLY A 4 4.34 -13.99 7.21
N GLY A 5 4.71 -15.23 6.87
CA GLY A 5 5.32 -16.16 7.84
C GLY A 5 6.67 -15.69 8.41
N THR A 6 7.49 -15.00 7.61
CA THR A 6 8.83 -14.52 8.00
C THR A 6 8.91 -13.02 8.16
N LEU A 7 8.23 -12.27 7.28
CA LEU A 7 8.37 -10.83 7.18
C LEU A 7 7.00 -10.16 7.13
N VAL A 8 6.86 -9.11 7.93
CA VAL A 8 5.74 -8.16 7.90
C VAL A 8 6.12 -7.00 6.99
N LYS A 9 5.18 -6.55 6.16
CA LYS A 9 5.32 -5.37 5.31
C LYS A 9 4.19 -4.40 5.61
N LEU A 10 4.57 -3.15 5.84
CA LEU A 10 3.68 -2.03 6.08
C LEU A 10 3.89 -1.01 4.98
N VAL A 11 2.79 -0.64 4.33
CA VAL A 11 2.75 0.46 3.36
C VAL A 11 2.06 1.63 4.04
N TYR A 12 2.73 2.78 4.07
CA TYR A 12 2.22 4.00 4.71
C TYR A 12 2.14 5.14 3.70
N PHE A 13 0.97 5.73 3.55
CA PHE A 13 0.81 6.96 2.78
C PHE A 13 0.99 8.16 3.69
N GLU A 14 1.98 8.98 3.37
CA GLU A 14 2.19 10.26 4.02
C GLU A 14 1.56 11.37 3.18
N PRO A 15 0.42 11.96 3.61
CA PRO A 15 -0.13 13.13 2.93
C PRO A 15 0.87 14.30 3.03
N LYS A 16 1.04 15.02 1.90
CA LYS A 16 1.91 16.21 1.77
C LYS A 16 1.11 17.48 1.49
N ASP A 17 -0.21 17.35 1.38
CA ASP A 17 -1.17 18.41 1.08
C ASP A 17 -2.08 18.73 2.28
N ILE A 18 -1.58 18.55 3.50
CA ILE A 18 -2.34 18.91 4.71
C ILE A 18 -2.39 20.43 4.83
N THR A 19 -3.59 20.99 4.99
CA THR A 19 -3.78 22.44 5.20
C THR A 19 -3.54 22.82 6.66
N ALA A 20 -3.34 24.11 6.94
CA ALA A 20 -3.14 24.58 8.32
C ALA A 20 -4.35 24.28 9.21
N GLU A 21 -5.56 24.37 8.66
CA GLU A 21 -6.80 24.03 9.36
C GLU A 21 -6.86 22.52 9.67
N GLU A 22 -6.52 21.67 8.69
CA GLU A 22 -6.45 20.22 8.91
C GLU A 22 -5.40 19.85 9.97
N GLU A 23 -4.25 20.55 9.99
CA GLU A 23 -3.19 20.33 10.98
C GLU A 23 -3.61 20.77 12.39
N GLN A 24 -4.44 21.81 12.53
CA GLN A 24 -4.95 22.25 13.81
C GLN A 24 -6.03 21.32 14.38
N GLU A 25 -6.86 20.72 13.50
CA GLU A 25 -7.86 19.71 13.86
C GLU A 25 -7.24 18.32 14.11
N GLU A 26 -6.02 18.08 13.59
CA GLU A 26 -5.33 16.81 13.73
C GLU A 26 -4.89 16.58 15.18
N VAL A 27 -5.39 15.50 15.78
CA VAL A 27 -5.04 15.08 17.15
C VAL A 27 -3.52 14.86 17.27
N GLU A 28 -2.90 15.34 18.35
CA GLU A 28 -1.45 15.30 18.58
C GLU A 28 -0.82 13.89 18.45
N ASN A 29 -1.58 12.83 18.77
CA ASN A 29 -1.13 11.45 18.57
C ASN A 29 -0.90 11.13 17.09
N LEU A 30 -1.77 11.61 16.19
CA LEU A 30 -1.65 11.41 14.74
C LEU A 30 -0.37 12.07 14.20
N LYS A 31 -0.12 13.32 14.62
CA LYS A 31 1.10 14.06 14.30
C LYS A 31 2.34 13.30 14.78
N SER A 32 2.30 12.78 16.01
CA SER A 32 3.38 12.01 16.59
C SER A 32 3.66 10.71 15.82
N ILE A 33 2.62 10.01 15.35
CA ILE A 33 2.77 8.76 14.60
C ILE A 33 3.28 9.04 13.18
N ARG A 34 2.72 10.04 12.49
CA ARG A 34 3.23 10.50 11.20
C ARG A 34 4.71 10.86 11.32
N LYS A 35 5.08 11.69 12.29
CA LYS A 35 6.48 12.07 12.57
C LYS A 35 7.34 10.85 12.85
N TYR A 36 6.87 9.90 13.65
CA TYR A 36 7.61 8.68 13.96
C TYR A 36 7.92 7.87 12.69
N LEU A 37 6.92 7.68 11.83
CA LEU A 37 7.07 6.92 10.58
C LEU A 37 7.95 7.65 9.56
N THR A 38 7.94 8.98 9.51
CA THR A 38 8.65 9.72 8.45
C THR A 38 10.04 10.17 8.86
N SER A 39 10.27 10.45 10.15
CA SER A 39 11.54 10.99 10.66
C SER A 39 12.60 9.90 10.93
N ASN A 40 12.19 8.63 10.98
CA ASN A 40 13.07 7.50 11.24
C ASN A 40 13.16 6.58 10.02
N THR A 41 14.33 5.96 9.82
CA THR A 41 14.54 4.89 8.84
C THR A 41 14.65 3.51 9.50
N ALA A 42 14.89 3.47 10.81
CA ALA A 42 14.86 2.28 11.64
C ALA A 42 13.82 2.43 12.76
N TYR A 43 13.05 1.38 13.01
CA TYR A 43 12.02 1.35 14.05
C TYR A 43 12.36 0.25 15.07
N GLY A 44 12.67 0.66 16.30
CA GLY A 44 13.28 -0.24 17.28
C GLY A 44 14.60 -0.80 16.76
N LYS A 45 14.85 -2.10 16.99
CA LYS A 45 16.07 -2.79 16.55
C LYS A 45 15.95 -3.53 15.22
N THR A 46 14.72 -3.73 14.73
CA THR A 46 14.43 -4.70 13.66
C THR A 46 13.57 -4.15 12.52
N GLY A 47 12.89 -3.02 12.72
CA GLY A 47 12.09 -2.39 11.68
C GLY A 47 12.93 -1.50 10.79
N ILE A 48 12.68 -1.55 9.48
CA ILE A 48 13.43 -0.82 8.46
C ILE A 48 12.43 -0.19 7.48
N ARG A 49 12.62 1.09 7.17
CA ARG A 49 11.97 1.76 6.05
C ARG A 49 12.90 1.71 4.83
N ASP A 50 12.45 1.07 3.76
CA ASP A 50 13.19 0.96 2.51
C ASP A 50 13.05 2.28 1.72
N VAL A 51 13.78 3.32 2.14
CA VAL A 51 13.68 4.69 1.60
C VAL A 51 13.87 4.76 0.08
N HIS A 52 14.69 3.86 -0.47
CA HIS A 52 14.95 3.78 -1.91
C HIS A 52 13.73 3.32 -2.73
N LEU A 53 12.67 2.79 -2.09
CA LEU A 53 11.41 2.41 -2.72
C LEU A 53 10.32 3.47 -2.57
N GLU A 54 10.58 4.58 -1.89
CA GLU A 54 9.59 5.64 -1.67
C GLU A 54 9.04 6.18 -3.00
N LEU A 55 7.72 6.10 -3.17
CA LEU A 55 7.03 6.70 -4.32
C LEU A 55 6.58 8.10 -3.96
N LYS A 56 7.18 9.10 -4.59
CA LYS A 56 6.96 10.52 -4.27
C LYS A 56 5.88 11.15 -5.15
N ASN A 57 5.20 12.16 -4.61
CA ASN A 57 4.23 12.99 -5.33
C ASN A 57 3.07 12.20 -5.98
N LEU A 58 2.64 11.13 -5.33
CA LEU A 58 1.50 10.33 -5.76
C LEU A 58 0.20 11.03 -5.45
N THR A 59 -0.78 10.88 -6.35
CA THR A 59 -2.18 11.23 -6.08
C THR A 59 -2.96 9.96 -5.80
N MET A 60 -3.57 9.88 -4.62
CA MET A 60 -4.25 8.67 -4.16
C MET A 60 -5.48 9.04 -3.33
N CYS A 61 -6.64 8.50 -3.70
CA CYS A 61 -7.97 8.94 -3.24
C CYS A 61 -8.14 10.48 -3.15
N GLY A 62 -7.66 11.22 -4.15
CA GLY A 62 -7.78 12.68 -4.19
C GLY A 62 -6.82 13.44 -3.28
N ARG A 63 -5.88 12.77 -2.61
CA ARG A 63 -4.81 13.38 -1.80
C ARG A 63 -3.46 13.27 -2.48
N LYS A 64 -2.61 14.27 -2.33
CA LYS A 64 -1.20 14.23 -2.76
C LYS A 64 -0.28 13.86 -1.62
N GLY A 65 0.64 12.93 -1.86
CA GLY A 65 1.55 12.46 -0.82
C GLY A 65 2.61 11.50 -1.32
N ASN A 66 3.30 10.88 -0.38
CA ASN A 66 4.34 9.89 -0.64
C ASN A 66 3.93 8.53 -0.10
N LEU A 67 4.27 7.45 -0.79
CA LEU A 67 4.07 6.08 -0.32
C LEU A 67 5.39 5.51 0.19
N HIS A 68 5.38 5.10 1.46
CA HIS A 68 6.53 4.56 2.18
C HIS A 68 6.39 3.05 2.36
N PHE A 69 7.51 2.32 2.22
CA PHE A 69 7.59 0.88 2.41
C PHE A 69 8.42 0.56 3.66
N ILE A 70 7.81 -0.15 4.59
CA ILE A 70 8.39 -0.50 5.88
C ILE A 70 8.28 -2.01 6.06
N ARG A 71 9.32 -2.63 6.63
CA ARG A 71 9.32 -4.06 6.92
C ARG A 71 9.97 -4.37 8.26
N PHE A 72 9.55 -5.48 8.86
CA PHE A 72 10.16 -6.03 10.07
C PHE A 72 9.87 -7.53 10.15
N PRO A 73 10.69 -8.32 10.85
CA PRO A 73 10.48 -9.77 10.95
C PRO A 73 9.19 -10.10 11.72
N SER A 74 8.45 -11.11 11.27
CA SER A 74 7.17 -11.52 11.88
C SER A 74 7.31 -11.99 13.32
N CYS A 75 8.48 -12.49 13.72
CA CYS A 75 8.77 -12.82 15.12
C CYS A 75 8.80 -11.58 16.05
N ALA A 76 8.89 -10.37 15.49
CA ALA A 76 8.80 -9.12 16.23
C ALA A 76 7.38 -8.52 16.27
N MET A 77 6.35 -9.23 15.79
CA MET A 77 4.98 -8.70 15.71
C MET A 77 4.43 -8.23 17.06
N HIS A 78 4.62 -8.99 18.15
CA HIS A 78 4.13 -8.56 19.47
C HIS A 78 4.72 -7.22 19.91
N LYS A 79 5.99 -6.94 19.58
CA LYS A 79 6.61 -5.63 19.87
C LYS A 79 5.96 -4.50 19.08
N PHE A 80 5.57 -4.78 17.84
CA PHE A 80 4.83 -3.82 17.01
C PHE A 80 3.43 -3.55 17.57
N ILE A 81 2.70 -4.59 17.96
CA ILE A 81 1.36 -4.46 18.56
C ILE A 81 1.43 -3.68 19.87
N GLN A 82 2.39 -3.99 20.74
CA GLN A 82 2.62 -3.26 21.99
C GLN A 82 2.96 -1.78 21.72
N MET A 83 3.83 -1.51 20.75
CA MET A 83 4.13 -0.13 20.33
C MET A 83 2.86 0.59 19.84
N GLY A 84 1.98 -0.12 19.13
CA GLY A 84 0.69 0.44 18.69
C GLY A 84 -0.19 0.86 19.87
N SER A 85 -0.21 0.07 20.93
CA SER A 85 -0.89 0.41 22.20
C SER A 85 -0.28 1.64 22.86
N GLU A 86 1.05 1.64 23.08
CA GLU A 86 1.79 2.72 23.75
C GLU A 86 1.72 4.06 22.99
N LYS A 87 1.65 4.00 21.67
CA LYS A 87 1.51 5.17 20.79
C LYS A 87 0.06 5.51 20.45
N ASN A 88 -0.90 4.79 21.05
CA ASN A 88 -2.33 4.97 20.92
C ASN A 88 -2.80 4.98 19.44
N PHE A 89 -2.39 3.96 18.68
CA PHE A 89 -2.73 3.81 17.27
C PHE A 89 -4.24 3.68 17.03
N SER A 90 -5.03 3.24 18.00
CA SER A 90 -6.49 3.22 17.91
C SER A 90 -7.09 4.61 17.66
N SER A 91 -6.40 5.68 18.09
CA SER A 91 -6.79 7.06 17.78
C SER A 91 -6.69 7.44 16.30
N LEU A 92 -5.83 6.77 15.51
CA LEU A 92 -5.74 6.95 14.05
C LEU A 92 -6.97 6.38 13.35
N HIS A 93 -7.26 5.12 13.64
CA HIS A 93 -8.26 4.29 12.99
C HIS A 93 -8.57 3.09 13.88
N THR A 94 -9.85 2.82 14.12
CA THR A 94 -10.29 1.57 14.77
C THR A 94 -10.08 0.34 13.88
N THR A 95 -9.80 0.52 12.58
CA THR A 95 -9.66 -0.59 11.62
C THR A 95 -8.40 -0.48 10.77
N LEU A 96 -7.57 -1.53 10.80
CA LEU A 96 -6.37 -1.72 9.98
C LEU A 96 -6.61 -2.81 8.94
N CYS A 97 -6.45 -2.49 7.66
CA CYS A 97 -6.51 -3.51 6.61
C CYS A 97 -5.24 -4.37 6.63
N ALA A 98 -5.41 -5.69 6.77
CA ALA A 98 -4.33 -6.66 6.88
C ALA A 98 -4.54 -7.86 5.97
N THR A 99 -3.46 -8.42 5.44
CA THR A 99 -3.45 -9.64 4.64
C THR A 99 -2.30 -10.55 5.07
N GLY A 100 -2.17 -11.71 4.42
CA GLY A 100 -1.25 -12.77 4.81
C GLY A 100 -1.79 -13.62 5.95
N GLY A 101 -1.27 -14.84 6.09
CA GLY A 101 -1.73 -15.78 7.14
C GLY A 101 -1.64 -15.20 8.57
N GLY A 102 -0.72 -14.27 8.81
CA GLY A 102 -0.60 -13.61 10.11
C GLY A 102 -1.74 -12.64 10.44
N ALA A 103 -2.52 -12.16 9.46
CA ALA A 103 -3.70 -11.35 9.73
C ALA A 103 -4.77 -12.11 10.50
N PHE A 104 -4.86 -13.43 10.30
CA PHE A 104 -5.72 -14.31 11.10
C PHE A 104 -5.05 -14.67 12.43
N LYS A 105 -3.75 -15.01 12.39
CA LYS A 105 -2.99 -15.43 13.58
C LYS A 105 -2.98 -14.39 14.71
N PHE A 106 -2.80 -13.11 14.37
CA PHE A 106 -2.60 -12.03 15.35
C PHE A 106 -3.85 -11.17 15.56
N GLU A 107 -5.00 -11.52 14.98
CA GLU A 107 -6.23 -10.70 15.07
C GLU A 107 -6.62 -10.40 16.52
N GLU A 108 -6.57 -11.42 17.39
CA GLU A 108 -6.92 -11.25 18.80
C GLU A 108 -5.96 -10.31 19.52
N ASP A 109 -4.65 -10.41 19.25
CA ASP A 109 -3.64 -9.56 19.86
C ASP A 109 -3.82 -8.10 19.45
N PHE A 110 -4.12 -7.85 18.17
CA PHE A 110 -4.43 -6.49 17.69
C PHE A 110 -5.65 -5.91 18.40
N ARG A 111 -6.70 -6.72 18.57
CA ARG A 111 -7.93 -6.29 19.22
C ARG A 111 -7.75 -6.03 20.72
N THR A 112 -7.06 -6.92 21.42
CA THR A 112 -6.97 -6.89 22.89
C THR A 112 -5.86 -5.98 23.40
N ILE A 113 -4.72 -5.90 22.70
CA ILE A 113 -3.54 -5.16 23.18
C ILE A 113 -3.53 -3.74 22.61
N ALA A 114 -3.85 -3.57 21.33
CA ALA A 114 -3.74 -2.29 20.62
C ALA A 114 -5.08 -1.60 20.38
N ASP A 115 -6.21 -2.22 20.77
CA ASP A 115 -7.57 -1.73 20.47
C ASP A 115 -7.76 -1.44 18.96
N LEU A 116 -7.24 -2.35 18.12
CA LEU A 116 -7.30 -2.26 16.67
C LEU A 116 -8.04 -3.46 16.10
N GLN A 117 -9.05 -3.21 15.26
CA GLN A 117 -9.71 -4.25 14.48
C GLN A 117 -8.94 -4.50 13.18
N LEU A 118 -8.77 -5.76 12.80
CA LEU A 118 -8.21 -6.09 11.50
C LEU A 118 -9.32 -6.29 10.47
N HIS A 119 -9.29 -5.50 9.40
CA HIS A 119 -10.02 -5.82 8.18
C HIS A 119 -9.16 -6.77 7.35
N LYS A 120 -9.39 -8.07 7.52
CA LYS A 120 -8.64 -9.13 6.84
C LYS A 120 -9.01 -9.19 5.35
N LEU A 121 -8.00 -9.25 4.50
CA LEU A 121 -8.10 -9.33 3.04
C LEU A 121 -7.31 -10.55 2.54
N ASP A 122 -7.72 -11.12 1.41
CA ASP A 122 -7.01 -12.24 0.77
C ASP A 122 -5.60 -11.82 0.28
N GLU A 123 -4.62 -12.70 0.48
CA GLU A 123 -3.19 -12.43 0.20
C GLU A 123 -2.90 -12.34 -1.30
N LEU A 124 -3.47 -13.26 -2.08
CA LEU A 124 -3.23 -13.31 -3.51
C LEU A 124 -3.95 -12.14 -4.22
N ASP A 125 -5.17 -11.82 -3.81
CA ASP A 125 -5.89 -10.66 -4.32
C ASP A 125 -5.14 -9.36 -4.01
N CYS A 126 -4.66 -9.18 -2.77
CA CYS A 126 -3.87 -8.00 -2.40
C CYS A 126 -2.58 -7.91 -3.21
N LEU A 127 -1.91 -9.03 -3.46
CA LEU A 127 -0.70 -9.09 -4.26
C LEU A 127 -0.96 -8.64 -5.71
N ILE A 128 -1.98 -9.20 -6.36
CA ILE A 128 -2.32 -8.88 -7.75
C ILE A 128 -2.73 -7.40 -7.86
N GLN A 129 -3.62 -6.93 -6.99
CA GLN A 129 -4.08 -5.54 -7.01
C GLN A 129 -2.95 -4.56 -6.71
N GLY A 130 -2.09 -4.87 -5.73
CA GLY A 130 -0.93 -4.06 -5.40
C GLY A 130 0.08 -3.98 -6.53
N LEU A 131 0.38 -5.10 -7.18
CA LEU A 131 1.29 -5.16 -8.33
C LEU A 131 0.77 -4.33 -9.51
N LEU A 132 -0.50 -4.53 -9.90
CA LEU A 132 -1.11 -3.79 -11.00
C LEU A 132 -1.17 -2.29 -10.70
N TYR A 133 -1.48 -1.92 -9.46
CA TYR A 133 -1.50 -0.51 -9.05
C TYR A 133 -0.11 0.13 -9.16
N VAL A 134 0.92 -0.49 -8.56
CA VAL A 134 2.29 0.05 -8.58
C VAL A 134 2.82 0.14 -10.01
N ASP A 135 2.53 -0.84 -10.86
CA ASP A 135 2.91 -0.79 -12.28
C ASP A 135 2.24 0.39 -13.00
N SER A 136 0.95 0.61 -12.77
CA SER A 136 0.17 1.67 -13.42
C SER A 136 0.65 3.09 -13.10
N ILE A 137 1.21 3.31 -11.91
CA ILE A 137 1.75 4.61 -11.48
C ILE A 137 3.23 4.82 -11.85
N GLY A 138 3.95 3.75 -12.22
CA GLY A 138 5.38 3.79 -12.52
C GLY A 138 6.28 4.01 -11.28
N PHE A 139 7.60 3.88 -11.47
CA PHE A 139 8.61 4.18 -10.46
C PHE A 139 9.47 5.36 -10.91
N SER A 140 9.20 6.56 -10.40
CA SER A 140 9.97 7.78 -10.77
C SER A 140 10.07 7.98 -12.29
N GLY A 141 8.98 7.72 -13.03
CA GLY A 141 8.94 7.80 -14.49
C GLY A 141 9.59 6.62 -15.24
N LYS A 142 9.99 5.56 -14.54
CA LYS A 142 10.51 4.31 -15.13
C LYS A 142 9.51 3.16 -14.97
N ARG A 143 9.59 2.16 -15.85
CA ARG A 143 8.83 0.91 -15.69
C ARG A 143 9.27 0.19 -14.42
N ASN A 144 8.31 -0.36 -13.68
CA ASN A 144 8.58 -1.16 -12.47
C ASN A 144 9.14 -2.55 -12.81
N VAL A 145 8.89 -3.04 -14.02
CA VAL A 145 9.30 -4.37 -14.49
C VAL A 145 10.56 -4.27 -15.35
N THR A 146 11.59 -5.02 -14.97
CA THR A 146 12.83 -5.17 -15.74
C THR A 146 13.01 -6.63 -16.18
N THR A 147 13.38 -6.85 -17.43
CA THR A 147 13.73 -8.17 -17.96
C THR A 147 15.25 -8.30 -18.11
N PHE A 148 15.81 -9.44 -17.71
CA PHE A 148 17.22 -9.75 -17.93
C PHE A 148 17.37 -10.54 -19.24
N LYS A 149 18.10 -9.99 -20.21
CA LYS A 149 18.43 -10.72 -21.44
C LYS A 149 19.65 -11.60 -21.19
N VAL A 150 19.42 -12.92 -21.11
CA VAL A 150 20.51 -13.90 -21.07
C VAL A 150 21.14 -13.98 -22.45
N ARG A 151 22.43 -13.66 -22.56
CA ARG A 151 23.20 -13.96 -23.79
C ARG A 151 23.69 -15.40 -23.72
N PRO A 152 23.58 -16.19 -24.79
CA PRO A 152 24.22 -17.51 -24.85
C PRO A 152 25.73 -17.34 -24.67
N SER A 153 26.30 -18.05 -23.71
CA SER A 153 27.74 -18.03 -23.45
C SER A 153 28.47 -18.83 -24.54
N ASN A 154 29.08 -18.14 -25.50
CA ASN A 154 30.31 -18.64 -26.10
C ASN A 154 31.43 -17.69 -25.70
N SER A 155 32.36 -18.23 -24.89
CA SER A 155 33.76 -17.83 -24.76
C SER A 155 34.14 -16.35 -24.93
N LYS A 156 34.58 -15.74 -23.82
CA LYS A 156 35.52 -14.60 -23.71
C LYS A 156 35.15 -13.32 -24.49
N ALA A 157 34.50 -12.36 -23.81
CA ALA A 157 34.87 -10.93 -23.80
C ALA A 157 33.75 -10.10 -23.15
N TRP A 158 34.08 -9.35 -22.10
CA TRP A 158 33.24 -8.28 -21.59
C TRP A 158 33.53 -7.03 -22.42
N CYS A 159 32.64 -6.68 -23.35
CA CYS A 159 32.63 -5.36 -23.98
C CYS A 159 31.35 -4.62 -23.56
N LEU A 160 31.51 -3.52 -22.82
CA LEU A 160 30.47 -2.51 -22.62
C LEU A 160 30.32 -1.73 -23.93
N GLY A 161 29.47 -2.24 -24.83
CA GLY A 161 29.10 -1.56 -26.07
C GLY A 161 27.84 -0.71 -25.88
N LYS A 162 27.97 0.61 -25.95
CA LYS A 162 26.88 1.52 -26.30
C LYS A 162 26.38 1.14 -27.71
N GLY A 163 25.10 0.84 -27.86
CA GLY A 163 24.51 0.50 -29.15
C GLY A 163 23.01 0.75 -29.15
N GLU A 164 22.58 1.59 -30.10
CA GLU A 164 21.23 2.08 -30.32
C GLU A 164 20.18 0.97 -30.45
N LEU A 165 18.99 1.23 -29.91
CA LEU A 165 17.81 0.36 -30.02
C LEU A 165 17.17 0.51 -31.40
N GLY A 166 17.37 -0.50 -32.25
CA GLY A 166 16.50 -0.74 -33.40
C GLY A 166 15.09 -1.13 -32.93
N TYR A 167 14.10 -0.36 -33.35
CA TYR A 167 12.68 -0.59 -33.12
C TYR A 167 12.24 -1.87 -33.87
N LEU A 168 11.77 -2.90 -33.15
CA LEU A 168 10.92 -3.93 -33.73
C LEU A 168 9.47 -3.65 -33.28
N GLY A 169 8.60 -3.43 -34.26
CA GLY A 169 7.23 -2.95 -34.11
C GLY A 169 6.44 -3.70 -33.05
N SER A 170 5.95 -2.95 -32.06
CA SER A 170 4.88 -3.40 -31.17
C SER A 170 3.58 -3.21 -31.94
N LYS A 171 2.81 -4.28 -32.12
CA LYS A 171 1.38 -4.13 -32.46
C LYS A 171 0.76 -3.26 -31.37
N GLU A 172 0.18 -2.13 -31.77
CA GLU A 172 -0.65 -1.31 -30.90
C GLU A 172 -1.77 -2.18 -30.34
N ILE A 173 -1.69 -2.47 -29.04
CA ILE A 173 -2.88 -2.82 -28.28
C ILE A 173 -3.56 -1.48 -27.99
N VAL A 174 -4.52 -1.12 -28.83
CA VAL A 174 -5.40 0.03 -28.59
C VAL A 174 -6.16 -0.27 -27.30
N PRO A 175 -6.02 0.56 -26.23
CA PRO A 175 -6.77 0.33 -25.00
C PRO A 175 -8.26 0.55 -25.28
N SER A 176 -9.07 -0.47 -24.98
CA SER A 176 -10.52 -0.34 -24.87
C SER A 176 -10.86 0.76 -23.84
N PRO A 177 -11.84 1.64 -24.10
CA PRO A 177 -12.23 2.65 -23.13
C PRO A 177 -12.93 2.00 -21.92
N GLN A 178 -12.43 2.35 -20.74
CA GLN A 178 -13.11 2.31 -19.45
C GLN A 178 -13.31 0.93 -18.79
N ALA A 179 -12.35 0.58 -17.93
CA ALA A 179 -12.68 0.02 -16.62
C ALA A 179 -12.20 1.03 -15.57
N HIS A 180 -13.09 1.91 -15.12
CA HIS A 180 -12.87 2.74 -13.95
C HIS A 180 -12.76 1.80 -12.74
N VAL A 181 -11.54 1.46 -12.33
CA VAL A 181 -11.31 0.74 -11.07
C VAL A 181 -11.38 1.78 -9.95
N PRO A 182 -12.36 1.70 -9.02
CA PRO A 182 -12.48 2.67 -7.96
C PRO A 182 -11.26 2.56 -7.01
N PRO A 183 -10.65 3.68 -6.59
CA PRO A 183 -9.48 3.69 -5.69
C PRO A 183 -9.77 3.20 -4.26
N SER A 184 -10.93 2.58 -4.00
CA SER A 184 -11.42 2.24 -2.66
C SER A 184 -10.79 1.00 -2.03
N ARG A 185 -9.85 0.32 -2.70
CA ARG A 185 -9.25 -0.94 -2.20
C ARG A 185 -7.73 -0.92 -2.02
N LEU A 186 -7.09 0.23 -2.12
CA LEU A 186 -5.69 0.35 -1.76
C LEU A 186 -5.58 0.67 -0.26
N CYS A 187 -4.94 -0.23 0.48
CA CYS A 187 -4.79 -0.13 1.93
C CYS A 187 -3.98 1.10 2.32
N ILE A 188 -4.66 2.14 2.79
CA ILE A 188 -4.04 3.43 3.11
C ILE A 188 -4.50 3.87 4.50
N PHE A 189 -3.53 4.10 5.38
CA PHE A 189 -3.71 4.85 6.62
C PHE A 189 -3.91 6.34 6.28
N SER A 190 -5.13 6.73 5.91
CA SER A 190 -5.52 8.13 5.86
C SER A 190 -7.02 8.27 6.14
N ARG A 191 -7.36 9.04 7.19
CA ARG A 191 -8.72 9.32 7.66
C ARG A 191 -9.69 9.79 6.57
N LYS A 192 -9.19 10.41 5.49
CA LYS A 192 -10.05 11.07 4.50
C LYS A 192 -10.31 10.27 3.21
N CYS A 193 -9.61 9.16 2.95
CA CYS A 193 -9.89 8.32 1.77
C CYS A 193 -11.30 7.70 1.79
N ARG A 194 -11.96 7.58 2.95
CA ARG A 194 -13.32 7.01 3.08
C ARG A 194 -14.46 8.02 2.95
N SER A 195 -14.26 9.32 3.19
CA SER A 195 -15.40 10.27 3.13
C SER A 195 -15.94 10.44 1.71
N LEU A 196 -15.14 10.09 0.68
CA LEU A 196 -15.55 10.11 -0.72
C LEU A 196 -16.24 8.82 -1.19
N SER A 197 -16.24 7.73 -0.40
CA SER A 197 -16.88 6.46 -0.78
C SER A 197 -18.24 6.21 -0.12
N ALA A 198 -18.72 7.11 0.74
CA ALA A 198 -19.93 6.90 1.56
C ALA A 198 -21.23 7.45 0.95
N SER A 199 -21.27 7.75 -0.35
CA SER A 199 -22.50 8.19 -1.03
C SER A 199 -22.74 7.36 -2.29
N ARG A 200 -23.27 6.14 -2.12
CA ARG A 200 -24.07 5.39 -3.11
C ARG A 200 -24.57 4.10 -2.45
N THR A 201 -25.63 4.22 -1.67
CA THR A 201 -26.53 3.11 -1.37
C THR A 201 -27.26 2.74 -2.66
N PHE A 202 -26.90 1.61 -3.28
CA PHE A 202 -27.74 1.01 -4.31
C PHE A 202 -28.75 0.10 -3.61
N SER A 203 -30.01 0.55 -3.59
CA SER A 203 -31.17 -0.30 -3.29
C SER A 203 -31.44 -1.20 -4.50
N LEU A 204 -31.24 -2.50 -4.35
CA LEU A 204 -31.71 -3.50 -5.31
C LEU A 204 -33.17 -3.83 -5.00
N SER A 205 -34.09 -3.25 -5.79
CA SER A 205 -35.48 -3.71 -5.88
C SER A 205 -35.59 -4.77 -6.99
N SER A 206 -35.93 -6.01 -6.62
CA SER A 206 -36.24 -7.08 -7.58
C SER A 206 -37.57 -6.82 -8.30
N PRO A 207 -37.68 -7.10 -9.61
CA PRO A 207 -38.95 -7.10 -10.31
C PRO A 207 -39.60 -8.49 -10.23
N HIS A 208 -40.70 -8.63 -9.49
CA HIS A 208 -41.63 -9.75 -9.73
C HIS A 208 -42.70 -9.28 -10.71
N GLY A 209 -42.59 -9.77 -11.95
CA GLY A 209 -43.64 -9.68 -12.95
C GLY A 209 -44.81 -10.60 -12.60
N THR A 210 -46.00 -10.07 -12.74
CA THR A 210 -47.29 -10.76 -12.69
C THR A 210 -47.56 -11.41 -14.04
N LEU A 211 -47.91 -12.70 -14.06
CA LEU A 211 -48.56 -13.40 -15.16
C LEU A 211 -49.35 -14.57 -14.56
N GLY A 212 -50.68 -14.57 -14.74
CA GLY A 212 -51.61 -15.64 -14.34
C GLY A 212 -52.52 -15.28 -13.18
#